data_AF-A0A4W2HDF1-F1
#
_entry.id   AF-A0A4W2HDF1-F1
#
_cell.length_a   1.000
_cell.length_b   1.000
_cell.length_c   1.000
_cell.angle_alpha   90.00
_cell.angle_beta   90.00
_cell.angle_gamma   90.00
#
_symmetry.space_group_name_H-M   'P 1'
#
loop_
_entity.id
_entity.type
_entity.pdbx_description
1 polymer ?
#
loop_
_entity_poly.entity_id
_entity_poly.type
_entity_poly.pdbx_seq_one_letter_code
_entity_poly.pdbx_strand_id
1 'polypeptide(L)'
;MESEIPPESESSEKLIFSSPQEEEEEEDDSEEEEESKEAEETATINPLLPPALTGDVEGLQKIFEDPENSHHEQAMQLLLEEDIVGRNLLYAACMAGQSDVIRALAKYGVNLNEKTTRGYTLLHCAAAWGRLETLKALVELDVDIEALNFRKERARDVAARYSQTECVEFLDWAEARLALKKYIAKVSATVTDTEKGPGKLYKEDKNILLSACRVKNEWLETHLEASINELFEQKQQLEDIVTPIFTKMATPHAPSRLPSSKNIKFFTLLLFFTFNYIYGCFGCGLLYTQECVLAGISKMYTDIIRGESMIICGFTSIFFAIFKTGILQMSNFRELHVIMGLTLDILGSIACGYWCARIIQFILTDLFSNTLTNIIFCISMVYMTFYIGLLLLC
;
A
#
# COMPACT_ATOMS: atom_id res chain seq x y z
N MET A 1 53.09 56.04 11.68
CA MET A 1 52.38 57.31 11.53
C MET A 1 51.88 57.33 10.10
N GLU A 2 50.58 57.60 9.92
CA GLU A 2 49.78 57.61 8.66
C GLU A 2 49.56 56.23 8.00
N SER A 3 48.36 55.81 7.58
CA SER A 3 47.06 56.46 7.25
C SER A 3 45.93 55.38 7.34
N GLU A 4 44.75 55.59 7.95
CA GLU A 4 43.49 56.21 7.43
C GLU A 4 42.95 55.50 6.16
N ILE A 5 41.73 54.93 6.00
CA ILE A 5 40.32 55.24 6.39
C ILE A 5 39.38 54.02 6.04
N PRO A 6 38.15 53.85 6.62
CA PRO A 6 37.14 52.77 6.35
C PRO A 6 36.07 53.23 5.29
N PRO A 7 34.83 52.67 5.06
CA PRO A 7 34.03 51.62 5.75
C PRO A 7 33.19 50.67 4.82
N GLU A 8 32.30 49.89 5.44
CA GLU A 8 30.97 49.43 4.99
C GLU A 8 30.66 47.92 4.94
N SER A 9 29.41 47.68 5.33
CA SER A 9 28.66 46.48 5.70
C SER A 9 28.38 45.50 4.58
N GLU A 10 28.22 44.22 4.93
CA GLU A 10 27.08 43.44 4.43
C GLU A 10 26.68 42.35 5.43
N SER A 11 25.47 42.53 5.96
CA SER A 11 24.68 41.53 6.68
C SER A 11 24.23 40.44 5.71
N SER A 12 24.54 39.19 6.00
CA SER A 12 23.83 38.05 5.42
C SER A 12 23.13 37.30 6.54
N GLU A 13 21.82 37.58 6.67
CA GLU A 13 20.87 36.84 7.46
C GLU A 13 20.89 35.37 7.02
N LYS A 14 21.30 34.49 7.94
CA LYS A 14 21.08 33.05 7.82
C LYS A 14 19.61 32.83 8.18
N LEU A 15 18.74 32.94 7.19
CA LEU A 15 17.32 32.58 7.29
C LEU A 15 17.24 31.08 7.60
N ILE A 16 16.98 30.80 8.88
CA ILE A 16 16.52 29.51 9.37
C ILE A 16 15.10 29.36 8.84
N PHE A 17 14.93 28.51 7.83
CA PHE A 17 13.64 27.98 7.44
C PHE A 17 13.64 26.52 7.90
N SER A 18 13.32 26.30 9.17
CA SER A 18 12.94 24.97 9.62
C SER A 18 11.51 24.71 9.15
N SER A 19 11.36 23.65 8.37
CA SER A 19 10.07 23.06 8.03
C SER A 19 9.48 22.51 9.34
N PRO A 20 8.20 22.73 9.65
CA PRO A 20 7.59 22.17 10.87
C PRO A 20 7.63 20.64 10.96
N GLN A 21 7.86 19.93 9.84
CA GLN A 21 7.91 18.47 9.82
C GLN A 21 9.24 17.88 10.30
N GLU A 22 10.36 18.59 10.17
CA GLU A 22 11.66 18.06 10.63
C GLU A 22 11.82 18.25 12.14
N GLU A 23 11.22 19.29 12.71
CA GLU A 23 11.23 19.52 14.16
C GLU A 23 10.30 18.53 14.90
N GLU A 24 9.12 18.20 14.35
CA GLU A 24 8.21 17.20 14.96
C GLU A 24 8.80 15.77 14.93
N GLU A 25 9.49 15.38 13.86
CA GLU A 25 10.08 14.03 13.73
C GLU A 25 11.31 13.83 14.66
N GLU A 26 12.16 14.85 14.81
CA GLU A 26 13.28 14.78 15.75
C GLU A 26 12.84 14.87 17.22
N GLU A 27 11.78 15.62 17.54
CA GLU A 27 11.18 15.64 18.87
C GLU A 27 10.60 14.27 19.24
N ASP A 28 9.80 13.64 18.37
CA ASP A 28 9.26 12.29 18.59
C ASP A 28 10.37 11.23 18.77
N ASP A 29 11.44 11.27 17.97
CA ASP A 29 12.55 10.32 18.08
C ASP A 29 13.36 10.52 19.39
N SER A 30 13.51 11.77 19.83
CA SER A 30 14.16 12.09 21.10
C SER A 30 13.32 11.68 22.32
N GLU A 31 12.00 11.87 22.26
CA GLU A 31 11.07 11.40 23.29
C GLU A 31 11.03 9.87 23.37
N GLU A 32 11.14 9.16 22.24
CA GLU A 32 11.20 7.69 22.23
C GLU A 32 12.49 7.16 22.86
N GLU A 33 13.63 7.81 22.57
CA GLU A 33 14.89 7.49 23.25
C GLU A 33 14.83 7.79 24.75
N GLU A 34 14.23 8.91 25.16
CA GLU A 34 14.06 9.26 26.57
C GLU A 34 13.07 8.34 27.30
N GLU A 35 11.92 8.00 26.70
CA GLU A 35 10.93 7.07 27.26
C GLU A 35 11.51 5.65 27.39
N SER A 36 12.46 5.28 26.53
CA SER A 36 13.25 4.03 26.63
C SER A 36 14.27 4.03 27.77
N LYS A 37 14.81 5.21 28.13
CA LYS A 37 15.77 5.40 29.25
C LYS A 37 15.03 5.62 30.59
N GLU A 38 13.87 6.26 30.61
CA GLU A 38 13.05 6.45 31.83
C GLU A 38 12.43 5.13 32.32
N ALA A 39 12.27 4.14 31.43
CA ALA A 39 11.90 2.77 31.78
C ALA A 39 12.81 2.11 32.82
N GLU A 40 14.06 2.58 32.93
CA GLU A 40 15.06 2.05 33.85
C GLU A 40 14.83 2.49 35.31
N GLU A 41 14.06 3.55 35.59
CA GLU A 41 14.04 4.18 36.92
C GLU A 41 12.80 3.94 37.80
N THR A 42 11.71 3.33 37.30
CA THR A 42 10.52 3.09 38.14
C THR A 42 9.82 1.75 37.89
N ALA A 43 10.46 0.64 38.26
CA ALA A 43 9.77 -0.64 38.37
C ALA A 43 10.03 -1.31 39.72
N THR A 44 8.95 -1.65 40.43
CA THR A 44 8.92 -2.78 41.36
C THR A 44 9.69 -3.93 40.72
N ILE A 45 10.77 -4.42 41.37
CA ILE A 45 11.72 -5.36 40.77
C ILE A 45 10.98 -6.64 40.35
N ASN A 46 10.57 -6.74 39.08
CA ASN A 46 9.97 -7.93 38.53
C ASN A 46 11.03 -9.03 38.53
N PRO A 47 10.86 -10.14 39.27
CA PRO A 47 11.87 -11.18 39.41
C PRO A 47 12.16 -11.92 38.09
N LEU A 48 11.27 -11.81 37.10
CA LEU A 48 11.48 -12.34 35.75
C LEU A 48 12.39 -11.45 34.90
N LEU A 49 12.55 -10.17 35.24
CA LEU A 49 13.28 -9.21 34.43
C LEU A 49 14.80 -9.51 34.37
N PRO A 50 15.51 -9.78 35.48
CA PRO A 50 16.93 -10.13 35.42
C PRO A 50 17.26 -11.35 34.53
N PRO A 51 16.59 -12.52 34.66
CA PRO A 51 16.87 -13.65 33.79
C PRO A 51 16.46 -13.35 32.33
N ALA A 52 15.38 -12.58 32.11
CA ALA A 52 14.96 -12.19 30.77
C ALA A 52 15.96 -11.26 30.06
N LEU A 53 16.65 -10.36 30.78
CA LEU A 53 17.66 -9.46 30.22
C LEU A 53 19.02 -10.13 30.01
N THR A 54 19.38 -11.07 30.90
CA THR A 54 20.67 -11.77 30.86
C THR A 54 20.68 -12.99 29.96
N GLY A 55 19.52 -13.48 29.54
CA GLY A 55 19.40 -14.70 28.73
C GLY A 55 19.40 -15.98 29.56
N ASP A 56 19.18 -15.89 30.87
CA ASP A 56 19.10 -17.05 31.77
C ASP A 56 17.76 -17.76 31.63
N VAL A 57 17.65 -18.58 30.58
CA VAL A 57 16.44 -19.39 30.30
C VAL A 57 16.17 -20.40 31.41
N GLU A 58 17.21 -20.99 32.00
CA GLU A 58 17.05 -21.99 33.06
C GLU A 58 16.48 -21.36 34.34
N GLY A 59 17.04 -20.22 34.76
CA GLY A 59 16.54 -19.45 35.91
C GLY A 59 15.12 -18.95 35.67
N LEU A 60 14.82 -18.48 34.46
CA LEU A 60 13.47 -18.09 34.06
C LEU A 60 12.50 -19.28 34.15
N GLN A 61 12.82 -20.40 33.51
CA GLN A 61 11.98 -21.60 33.52
C GLN A 61 11.77 -22.13 34.94
N LYS A 62 12.79 -22.06 35.79
CA LYS A 62 12.65 -22.45 37.20
C LYS A 62 11.55 -21.64 37.90
N ILE A 63 11.41 -20.35 37.62
CA ILE A 63 10.32 -19.55 38.22
C ILE A 63 8.94 -20.05 37.77
N PHE A 64 8.80 -20.48 36.52
CA PHE A 64 7.53 -20.99 35.99
C PHE A 64 7.26 -22.47 36.33
N GLU A 65 8.28 -23.30 36.53
CA GLU A 65 8.14 -24.75 36.63
C GLU A 65 8.27 -25.29 38.07
N ASP A 66 8.98 -24.58 38.96
CA ASP A 66 9.23 -25.00 40.35
C ASP A 66 8.13 -24.49 41.31
N PRO A 67 7.25 -25.36 41.83
CA PRO A 67 6.18 -24.94 42.75
C PRO A 67 6.70 -24.43 44.10
N GLU A 68 7.95 -24.72 44.46
CA GLU A 68 8.57 -24.21 45.69
C GLU A 68 9.09 -22.78 45.51
N ASN A 69 9.15 -22.28 44.26
CA ASN A 69 9.57 -20.91 43.98
C ASN A 69 8.52 -19.92 44.48
N SER A 70 8.97 -18.91 45.26
CA SER A 70 8.10 -17.90 45.86
C SER A 70 7.28 -17.09 44.83
N HIS A 71 7.73 -17.05 43.58
CA HIS A 71 7.08 -16.31 42.50
C HIS A 71 6.32 -17.20 41.51
N HIS A 72 6.28 -18.53 41.71
CA HIS A 72 5.63 -19.46 40.79
C HIS A 72 4.16 -19.14 40.53
N GLU A 73 3.37 -18.94 41.60
CA GLU A 73 1.94 -18.63 41.49
C GLU A 73 1.67 -17.30 40.75
N GLN A 74 2.62 -16.37 40.81
CA GLN A 74 2.52 -15.03 40.20
C GLN A 74 3.24 -14.94 38.84
N ALA A 75 3.95 -15.97 38.40
CA ALA A 75 4.82 -15.92 37.23
C ALA A 75 4.07 -15.49 35.96
N MET A 76 2.86 -16.02 35.74
CA MET A 76 2.01 -15.62 34.61
C MET A 76 1.52 -14.18 34.70
N GLN A 77 1.21 -13.70 35.92
CA GLN A 77 0.80 -12.31 36.12
C GLN A 77 1.98 -11.36 35.85
N LEU A 78 3.16 -11.68 36.35
CA LEU A 78 4.39 -10.91 36.16
C LEU A 78 4.87 -10.90 34.71
N LEU A 79 4.56 -11.95 33.94
CA LEU A 79 4.85 -12.03 32.51
C LEU A 79 3.98 -11.09 31.67
N LEU A 80 2.72 -10.92 32.07
CA LEU A 80 1.71 -10.09 31.40
C LEU A 80 1.64 -8.66 31.97
N GLU A 81 2.48 -8.34 32.96
CA GLU A 81 2.54 -7.00 33.53
C GLU A 81 3.09 -6.03 32.48
N GLU A 82 2.37 -4.94 32.27
CA GLU A 82 2.72 -3.86 31.35
C GLU A 82 2.99 -2.59 32.13
N ASP A 83 3.96 -1.81 31.68
CA ASP A 83 4.19 -0.46 32.18
C ASP A 83 3.18 0.56 31.60
N ILE A 84 3.34 1.83 31.95
CA ILE A 84 2.46 2.92 31.50
C ILE A 84 2.42 3.10 29.97
N VAL A 85 3.42 2.59 29.25
CA VAL A 85 3.55 2.67 27.80
C VAL A 85 3.09 1.35 27.14
N GLY A 86 2.65 0.36 27.92
CA GLY A 86 2.24 -0.94 27.40
C GLY A 86 3.42 -1.84 27.05
N ARG A 87 4.59 -1.64 27.66
CA ARG A 87 5.75 -2.54 27.51
C ARG A 87 5.72 -3.60 28.60
N ASN A 88 5.88 -4.86 28.19
CA ASN A 88 5.94 -6.02 29.09
C ASN A 88 7.33 -6.67 29.09
N LEU A 89 7.48 -7.77 29.82
CA LEU A 89 8.73 -8.52 29.91
C LEU A 89 9.32 -8.93 28.55
N LEU A 90 8.45 -9.31 27.59
CA LEU A 90 8.87 -9.71 26.25
C LEU A 90 9.48 -8.54 25.48
N TYR A 91 8.97 -7.32 25.68
CA TYR A 91 9.55 -6.10 25.10
C TYR A 91 10.98 -5.89 25.59
N ALA A 92 11.23 -6.05 26.89
CA ALA A 92 12.56 -5.94 27.47
C ALA A 92 13.52 -7.05 26.94
N ALA A 93 13.03 -8.28 26.82
CA ALA A 93 13.79 -9.37 26.21
C ALA A 93 14.12 -9.10 24.73
N CYS A 94 13.19 -8.51 23.97
CA CYS A 94 13.41 -8.06 22.59
C CYS A 94 14.51 -7.01 22.51
N MET A 95 14.45 -5.99 23.36
CA MET A 95 15.44 -4.92 23.43
C MET A 95 16.84 -5.46 23.77
N ALA A 96 16.91 -6.43 24.69
CA ALA A 96 18.15 -7.09 25.09
C ALA A 96 18.66 -8.11 24.04
N GLY A 97 17.85 -8.49 23.06
CA GLY A 97 18.22 -9.46 22.02
C GLY A 97 18.16 -10.92 22.48
N GLN A 98 17.36 -11.22 23.50
CA GLN A 98 17.32 -12.54 24.15
C GLN A 98 16.32 -13.47 23.46
N SER A 99 16.67 -13.94 22.26
CA SER A 99 15.82 -14.77 21.41
C SER A 99 15.39 -16.09 22.09
N ASP A 100 16.28 -16.74 22.83
CA ASP A 100 15.95 -18.00 23.54
C ASP A 100 14.96 -17.79 24.69
N VAL A 101 15.06 -16.65 25.38
CA VAL A 101 14.07 -16.25 26.40
C VAL A 101 12.71 -16.07 25.75
N ILE A 102 12.61 -15.40 24.60
CA ILE A 102 11.34 -15.23 23.88
C ILE A 102 10.74 -16.58 23.47
N ARG A 103 11.56 -17.49 22.93
CA ARG A 103 11.12 -18.85 22.58
C ARG A 103 10.64 -19.64 23.79
N ALA A 104 11.29 -19.47 24.94
CA ALA A 104 10.87 -20.10 26.18
C ALA A 104 9.54 -19.52 26.69
N LEU A 105 9.40 -18.18 26.69
CA LEU A 105 8.19 -17.50 27.15
C LEU A 105 6.98 -17.74 26.25
N ALA A 106 7.18 -17.86 24.94
CA ALA A 106 6.13 -18.17 23.97
C ALA A 106 5.37 -19.47 24.29
N LYS A 107 6.00 -20.42 24.98
CA LYS A 107 5.38 -21.69 25.40
C LYS A 107 4.26 -21.51 26.42
N TYR A 108 4.22 -20.37 27.12
CA TYR A 108 3.19 -20.07 28.12
C TYR A 108 1.94 -19.41 27.53
N GLY A 109 1.78 -19.38 26.20
CA GLY A 109 0.56 -18.91 25.54
C GLY A 109 0.38 -17.39 25.53
N VAL A 110 1.48 -16.65 25.71
CA VAL A 110 1.52 -15.19 25.59
C VAL A 110 1.22 -14.72 24.17
N ASN A 111 0.58 -13.55 24.04
CA ASN A 111 0.32 -12.95 22.75
C ASN A 111 1.51 -12.09 22.29
N LEU A 112 2.26 -12.59 21.30
CA LEU A 112 3.44 -11.89 20.76
C LEU A 112 3.09 -10.72 19.84
N ASN A 113 1.82 -10.54 19.49
CA ASN A 113 1.32 -9.45 18.63
C ASN A 113 0.73 -8.29 19.44
N GLU A 114 0.92 -8.28 20.76
CA GLU A 114 0.59 -7.14 21.60
C GLU A 114 1.32 -5.89 21.14
N LYS A 115 0.64 -4.75 21.31
CA LYS A 115 1.10 -3.45 20.88
C LYS A 115 1.19 -2.53 22.08
N THR A 116 2.27 -1.76 22.15
CA THR A 116 2.39 -0.65 23.10
C THR A 116 1.31 0.41 22.84
N THR A 117 1.20 1.41 23.72
CA THR A 117 0.30 2.56 23.55
C THR A 117 0.54 3.31 22.23
N ARG A 118 1.80 3.36 21.77
CA ARG A 118 2.23 3.91 20.47
C ARG A 118 2.15 2.88 19.32
N GLY A 119 1.56 1.71 19.53
CA GLY A 119 1.33 0.72 18.48
C GLY A 119 2.56 -0.13 18.11
N TYR A 120 3.67 -0.04 18.85
CA TYR A 120 4.87 -0.84 18.57
C TYR A 120 4.63 -2.30 18.96
N THR A 121 4.99 -3.22 18.07
CA THR A 121 5.06 -4.66 18.37
C THR A 121 6.47 -5.05 18.80
N LEU A 122 6.62 -6.27 19.33
CA LEU A 122 7.92 -6.89 19.61
C LEU A 122 8.86 -6.87 18.39
N LEU A 123 8.32 -7.02 17.17
CA LEU A 123 9.09 -6.99 15.94
C LEU A 123 9.67 -5.59 15.66
N HIS A 124 8.91 -4.52 15.92
CA HIS A 124 9.43 -3.15 15.80
C HIS A 124 10.54 -2.87 16.82
N CYS A 125 10.38 -3.35 18.06
CA CYS A 125 11.39 -3.21 19.10
C CYS A 125 12.70 -3.91 18.67
N ALA A 126 12.64 -5.19 18.32
CA ALA A 126 13.83 -5.92 17.88
C ALA A 126 14.47 -5.29 16.63
N ALA A 127 13.67 -4.72 15.72
CA ALA A 127 14.13 -3.98 14.56
C ALA A 127 14.87 -2.68 14.90
N ALA A 128 14.33 -1.86 15.80
CA ALA A 128 14.97 -0.61 16.24
C ALA A 128 16.35 -0.87 16.88
N TRP A 129 16.43 -1.89 17.72
CA TRP A 129 17.64 -2.26 18.47
C TRP A 129 18.62 -3.16 17.69
N GLY A 130 18.35 -3.46 16.42
CA GLY A 130 19.24 -4.26 15.58
C GLY A 130 19.37 -5.72 16.01
N ARG A 131 18.37 -6.28 16.67
CA ARG A 131 18.41 -7.64 17.24
C ARG A 131 18.01 -8.70 16.20
N LEU A 132 18.89 -8.94 15.23
CA LEU A 132 18.64 -9.84 14.10
C LEU A 132 18.16 -11.25 14.52
N GLU A 133 18.85 -11.90 15.45
CA GLU A 133 18.49 -13.26 15.90
C GLU A 133 17.15 -13.28 16.63
N THR A 134 16.77 -12.17 17.27
CA THR A 134 15.45 -12.02 17.89
C THR A 134 14.36 -11.80 16.84
N LEU A 135 14.62 -11.02 15.79
CA LEU A 135 13.70 -10.90 14.65
C LEU A 135 13.43 -12.26 14.00
N LYS A 136 14.48 -13.06 13.76
CA LYS A 136 14.36 -14.43 13.23
C LYS A 136 13.46 -15.28 14.12
N ALA A 137 13.71 -15.27 15.43
CA ALA A 137 12.91 -16.01 16.39
C ALA A 137 11.43 -15.58 16.40
N LEU A 138 11.16 -14.28 16.34
CA LEU A 138 9.78 -13.75 16.28
C LEU A 138 9.07 -14.16 14.98
N VAL A 139 9.74 -14.06 13.83
CA VAL A 139 9.18 -14.49 12.53
C VAL A 139 8.87 -15.98 12.51
N GLU A 140 9.71 -16.81 13.12
CA GLU A 140 9.45 -18.25 13.28
C GLU A 140 8.26 -18.55 14.20
N LEU A 141 7.92 -17.63 15.10
CA LEU A 141 6.75 -17.70 15.97
C LEU A 141 5.47 -17.14 15.30
N ASP A 142 5.49 -16.95 13.98
CA ASP A 142 4.37 -16.47 13.15
C ASP A 142 3.77 -15.13 13.67
N VAL A 143 4.59 -14.20 14.16
CA VAL A 143 4.14 -12.84 14.49
C VAL A 143 3.71 -12.07 13.24
N ASP A 144 2.90 -11.03 13.42
CA ASP A 144 2.46 -10.15 12.34
C ASP A 144 3.58 -9.20 11.90
N ILE A 145 4.20 -9.54 10.76
CA ILE A 145 5.28 -8.77 10.13
C ILE A 145 4.76 -7.47 9.48
N GLU A 146 3.47 -7.41 9.14
CA GLU A 146 2.86 -6.25 8.48
C GLU A 146 2.20 -5.28 9.46
N ALA A 147 2.33 -5.53 10.77
CA ALA A 147 1.79 -4.66 11.79
C ALA A 147 2.38 -3.24 11.65
N LEU A 148 1.50 -2.24 11.77
CA LEU A 148 1.86 -0.83 11.76
C LEU A 148 1.88 -0.24 13.17
N ASN A 149 2.86 0.62 13.46
CA ASN A 149 2.90 1.49 14.64
C ASN A 149 2.08 2.79 14.42
N PHE A 150 2.10 3.71 15.38
CA PHE A 150 1.38 5.00 15.29
C PHE A 150 1.83 5.87 14.09
N ARG A 151 3.09 5.77 13.68
CA ARG A 151 3.65 6.43 12.49
C ARG A 151 3.31 5.74 11.17
N LYS A 152 2.55 4.64 11.20
CA LYS A 152 2.27 3.78 10.04
C LYS A 152 3.54 3.15 9.46
N GLU A 153 4.57 2.98 10.27
CA GLU A 153 5.78 2.25 9.93
C GLU A 153 5.58 0.77 10.22
N ARG A 154 6.17 -0.08 9.39
CA ARG A 154 6.41 -1.50 9.72
C ARG A 154 7.73 -1.64 10.44
N ALA A 155 7.99 -2.82 11.02
CA ALA A 155 9.27 -3.13 11.65
C ALA A 155 10.47 -2.90 10.70
N ARG A 156 10.29 -3.18 9.40
CA ARG A 156 11.29 -2.92 8.36
C ARG A 156 11.65 -1.43 8.26
N ASP A 157 10.64 -0.57 8.30
CA ASP A 157 10.81 0.88 8.15
C ASP A 157 11.51 1.45 9.39
N VAL A 158 11.17 0.95 10.58
CA VAL A 158 11.88 1.26 11.84
C VAL A 158 13.35 0.80 11.79
N ALA A 159 13.63 -0.42 11.34
CA ALA A 159 15.02 -0.89 11.16
C ALA A 159 15.81 0.04 10.21
N ALA A 160 15.19 0.51 9.13
CA ALA A 160 15.82 1.44 8.20
C ALA A 160 16.11 2.80 8.84
N ARG A 161 15.16 3.35 9.61
CA ARG A 161 15.33 4.63 10.32
C ARG A 161 16.50 4.59 11.31
N TYR A 162 16.65 3.49 12.05
CA TYR A 162 17.80 3.27 12.95
C TYR A 162 19.05 2.69 12.27
N SER A 163 19.11 2.67 10.94
CA SER A 163 20.26 2.17 10.15
C SER A 163 20.67 0.72 10.46
N GLN A 164 19.71 -0.14 10.81
CA GLN A 164 19.91 -1.56 11.12
C GLN A 164 19.86 -2.42 9.85
N THR A 165 20.88 -2.32 9.00
CA THR A 165 20.90 -2.90 7.64
C THR A 165 20.61 -4.41 7.61
N GLU A 166 21.24 -5.20 8.50
CA GLU A 166 21.01 -6.66 8.53
C GLU A 166 19.55 -7.01 8.88
N CYS A 167 18.91 -6.20 9.72
CA CYS A 167 17.50 -6.37 10.07
C CYS A 167 16.59 -6.00 8.89
N VAL A 168 16.93 -4.95 8.14
CA VAL A 168 16.21 -4.57 6.90
C VAL A 168 16.28 -5.71 5.88
N GLU A 169 17.47 -6.25 5.61
CA GLU A 169 17.65 -7.33 4.65
C GLU A 169 16.86 -8.58 5.05
N PHE A 170 16.88 -8.95 6.33
CA PHE A 170 16.11 -10.07 6.84
C PHE A 170 14.59 -9.84 6.74
N LEU A 171 14.11 -8.63 7.06
CA LEU A 171 12.69 -8.30 6.99
C LEU A 171 12.20 -8.23 5.54
N ASP A 172 13.00 -7.70 4.61
CA ASP A 172 12.72 -7.75 3.17
C ASP A 172 12.58 -9.20 2.67
N TRP A 173 13.45 -10.09 3.15
CA TRP A 173 13.36 -11.53 2.88
C TRP A 173 12.08 -12.16 3.47
N ALA A 174 11.78 -11.86 4.73
CA ALA A 174 10.61 -12.40 5.41
C ALA A 174 9.29 -11.91 4.77
N GLU A 175 9.23 -10.64 4.34
CA GLU A 175 8.09 -10.07 3.62
C GLU A 175 7.89 -10.75 2.25
N ALA A 176 8.95 -10.96 1.48
CA ALA A 176 8.87 -11.68 0.20
C ALA A 176 8.35 -13.12 0.40
N ARG A 177 8.83 -13.80 1.45
CA ARG A 177 8.38 -15.15 1.82
C ARG A 177 6.91 -15.16 2.24
N LEU A 178 6.48 -14.19 3.05
CA LEU A 178 5.09 -14.02 3.46
C LEU A 178 4.18 -13.73 2.26
N ALA A 179 4.61 -12.90 1.32
CA ALA A 179 3.85 -12.56 0.12
C ALA A 179 3.55 -13.81 -0.73
N LEU A 180 4.53 -14.70 -0.90
CA LEU A 180 4.32 -15.99 -1.57
C LEU A 180 3.34 -16.88 -0.79
N LYS A 181 3.53 -17.05 0.53
CA LYS A 181 2.63 -17.82 1.41
C LYS A 181 1.18 -17.32 1.32
N LYS A 182 0.97 -16.00 1.39
CA LYS A 182 -0.34 -15.35 1.24
C LYS A 182 -0.94 -15.57 -0.14
N TYR A 183 -0.15 -15.47 -1.21
CA TYR A 183 -0.64 -15.71 -2.55
C TYR A 183 -1.10 -17.17 -2.73
N ILE A 184 -0.33 -18.14 -2.23
CA ILE A 184 -0.71 -19.56 -2.23
C ILE A 184 -2.02 -19.78 -1.46
N ALA A 185 -2.16 -19.16 -0.28
CA ALA A 185 -3.37 -19.24 0.53
C ALA A 185 -4.59 -18.63 -0.19
N LYS A 186 -4.42 -17.47 -0.83
CA LYS A 186 -5.46 -16.81 -1.63
C LYS A 186 -5.95 -17.68 -2.78
N VAL A 187 -5.03 -18.30 -3.52
CA VAL A 187 -5.38 -19.21 -4.63
C VAL A 187 -6.13 -20.42 -4.08
N SER A 188 -5.64 -21.01 -2.99
CA SER A 188 -6.25 -22.18 -2.36
C SER A 188 -7.68 -21.89 -1.86
N ALA A 189 -7.89 -20.74 -1.22
CA ALA A 189 -9.20 -20.29 -0.77
C ALA A 189 -10.18 -20.03 -1.94
N THR A 190 -9.68 -19.46 -3.03
CA THR A 190 -10.50 -19.25 -4.23
C THR A 190 -11.00 -20.60 -4.79
N VAL A 191 -10.15 -21.63 -4.78
CA VAL A 191 -10.53 -22.97 -5.24
C VAL A 191 -11.61 -23.60 -4.34
N THR A 192 -11.51 -23.47 -3.02
CA THR A 192 -12.50 -24.03 -2.07
C THR A 192 -13.84 -23.28 -2.11
N ASP A 193 -13.85 -21.96 -2.30
CA ASP A 193 -15.08 -21.18 -2.41
C ASP A 193 -15.89 -21.53 -3.67
N THR A 194 -15.21 -21.86 -4.78
CA THR A 194 -15.89 -22.36 -5.99
C THR A 194 -16.48 -23.76 -5.85
N GLU A 195 -16.30 -24.46 -4.72
CA GLU A 195 -17.07 -25.66 -4.38
C GLU A 195 -18.48 -25.34 -3.86
N LYS A 196 -18.70 -24.11 -3.36
CA LYS A 196 -19.94 -23.68 -2.69
C LYS A 196 -20.81 -22.74 -3.53
N GLY A 197 -20.36 -22.28 -4.70
CA GLY A 197 -21.06 -21.31 -5.56
C GLY A 197 -21.24 -21.73 -7.03
N PRO A 198 -22.05 -21.00 -7.83
CA PRO A 198 -22.39 -21.36 -9.22
C PRO A 198 -21.31 -20.98 -10.28
N GLY A 199 -20.12 -20.50 -9.87
CA GLY A 199 -18.97 -20.26 -10.75
C GLY A 199 -18.11 -21.52 -10.87
N LYS A 200 -18.41 -22.39 -11.84
CA LYS A 200 -17.85 -23.74 -11.89
C LYS A 200 -16.43 -23.74 -12.48
N LEU A 201 -15.42 -23.74 -11.61
CA LEU A 201 -14.06 -24.12 -11.97
C LEU A 201 -14.06 -25.60 -12.40
N TYR A 202 -13.53 -25.91 -13.58
CA TYR A 202 -13.47 -27.29 -14.08
C TYR A 202 -12.60 -28.15 -13.15
N LYS A 203 -12.92 -29.44 -13.06
CA LYS A 203 -12.19 -30.37 -12.18
C LYS A 203 -10.70 -30.44 -12.54
N GLU A 204 -10.36 -30.38 -13.83
CA GLU A 204 -8.97 -30.33 -14.27
C GLU A 204 -8.26 -29.06 -13.78
N ASP A 205 -8.88 -27.89 -13.98
CA ASP A 205 -8.31 -26.60 -13.57
C ASP A 205 -8.13 -26.51 -12.04
N LYS A 206 -9.09 -27.02 -11.25
CA LYS A 206 -8.93 -27.13 -9.78
C LYS A 206 -7.72 -27.96 -9.40
N ASN A 207 -7.55 -29.12 -10.02
CA ASN A 207 -6.43 -30.00 -9.75
C ASN A 207 -5.09 -29.36 -10.11
N ILE A 208 -5.03 -28.62 -11.23
CA ILE A 208 -3.83 -27.86 -11.63
C ILE A 208 -3.49 -26.83 -10.56
N LEU A 209 -4.44 -25.99 -10.14
CA LEU A 209 -4.23 -24.95 -9.13
C LEU A 209 -3.78 -25.54 -7.80
N LEU A 210 -4.48 -26.55 -7.27
CA LEU A 210 -4.12 -27.19 -6.00
C LEU A 210 -2.76 -27.87 -6.07
N SER A 211 -2.42 -28.49 -7.21
CA SER A 211 -1.10 -29.08 -7.41
C SER A 211 0.00 -28.03 -7.44
N ALA A 212 -0.22 -26.90 -8.11
CA ALA A 212 0.73 -25.80 -8.17
C ALA A 212 0.95 -25.18 -6.78
N CYS A 213 -0.14 -24.89 -6.05
CA CYS A 213 -0.09 -24.43 -4.66
C CYS A 213 0.68 -25.39 -3.75
N ARG A 214 0.44 -26.70 -3.86
CA ARG A 214 1.16 -27.72 -3.09
C ARG A 214 2.65 -27.69 -3.38
N VAL A 215 3.05 -27.65 -4.67
CA VAL A 215 4.45 -27.59 -5.08
C VAL A 215 5.13 -26.32 -4.53
N LYS A 216 4.47 -25.16 -4.59
CA LYS A 216 5.05 -23.92 -4.05
C LYS A 216 5.16 -23.92 -2.53
N ASN A 217 4.20 -24.51 -1.81
CA ASN A 217 4.30 -24.70 -0.36
C ASN A 217 5.45 -25.65 0.00
N GLU A 218 5.56 -26.79 -0.69
CA GLU A 218 6.66 -27.73 -0.47
C GLU A 218 8.03 -27.09 -0.74
N TRP A 219 8.11 -26.25 -1.77
CA TRP A 219 9.31 -25.47 -2.06
C TRP A 219 9.67 -24.50 -0.92
N LEU A 220 8.68 -23.79 -0.35
CA LEU A 220 8.89 -22.90 0.80
C LEU A 220 9.43 -23.66 2.04
N GLU A 221 9.01 -24.89 2.27
CA GLU A 221 9.48 -25.69 3.42
C GLU A 221 10.88 -26.29 3.19
N THR A 222 11.26 -26.51 1.93
CA THR A 222 12.54 -27.14 1.59
C THR A 222 13.67 -26.14 1.32
N HIS A 223 13.34 -24.89 0.99
CA HIS A 223 14.30 -23.84 0.65
C HIS A 223 14.22 -22.69 1.66
N LEU A 224 14.62 -22.98 2.91
CA LEU A 224 14.56 -22.02 4.03
C LEU A 224 15.48 -20.81 3.85
N GLU A 225 16.51 -20.93 3.01
CA GLU A 225 17.51 -19.88 2.75
C GLU A 225 17.41 -19.29 1.34
N ALA A 226 16.28 -19.50 0.64
CA ALA A 226 16.09 -18.96 -0.71
C ALA A 226 16.23 -17.44 -0.75
N SER A 227 16.83 -16.90 -1.81
CA SER A 227 16.94 -15.46 -2.01
C SER A 227 15.58 -14.79 -2.29
N ILE A 228 15.50 -13.48 -2.07
CA ILE A 228 14.32 -12.66 -2.40
C ILE A 228 13.91 -12.83 -3.87
N ASN A 229 14.90 -12.88 -4.78
CA ASN A 229 14.64 -13.05 -6.21
C ASN A 229 14.01 -14.41 -6.52
N GLU A 230 14.50 -15.49 -5.92
CA GLU A 230 13.90 -16.83 -6.08
C GLU A 230 12.46 -16.86 -5.56
N LEU A 231 12.18 -16.21 -4.42
CA LEU A 231 10.83 -16.09 -3.88
C LEU A 231 9.88 -15.36 -4.84
N PHE A 232 10.33 -14.26 -5.46
CA PHE A 232 9.56 -13.55 -6.48
C PHE A 232 9.36 -14.38 -7.74
N GLU A 233 10.38 -15.11 -8.19
CA GLU A 233 10.25 -16.03 -9.33
C GLU A 233 9.22 -17.14 -9.03
N GLN A 234 9.24 -17.74 -7.84
CA GLN A 234 8.26 -18.76 -7.46
C GLN A 234 6.83 -18.18 -7.43
N LYS A 235 6.66 -16.94 -6.94
CA LYS A 235 5.39 -16.22 -6.95
C LYS A 235 4.91 -15.94 -8.37
N GLN A 236 5.78 -15.41 -9.23
CA GLN A 236 5.47 -15.13 -10.63
C GLN A 236 5.07 -16.41 -11.38
N GLN A 237 5.80 -17.51 -11.19
CA GLN A 237 5.45 -18.79 -11.80
C GLN A 237 4.06 -19.28 -11.35
N LEU A 238 3.67 -19.05 -10.10
CA LEU A 238 2.31 -19.38 -9.65
C LEU A 238 1.28 -18.44 -10.29
N GLU A 239 1.56 -17.14 -10.36
CA GLU A 239 0.71 -16.15 -11.02
C GLU A 239 0.47 -16.47 -12.51
N ASP A 240 1.51 -16.92 -13.22
CA ASP A 240 1.43 -17.31 -14.64
C ASP A 240 0.52 -18.52 -14.87
N ILE A 241 0.46 -19.44 -13.90
CA ILE A 241 -0.45 -20.61 -13.93
C ILE A 241 -1.89 -20.18 -13.58
N VAL A 242 -2.04 -19.32 -12.56
CA VAL A 242 -3.34 -18.93 -11.99
C VAL A 242 -4.10 -17.99 -12.93
N THR A 243 -3.43 -16.98 -13.46
CA THR A 243 -4.01 -15.90 -14.26
C THR A 243 -4.85 -16.39 -15.46
N PRO A 244 -4.37 -17.30 -16.33
CA PRO A 244 -5.17 -17.76 -17.47
C PRO A 244 -6.40 -18.57 -17.02
N ILE A 245 -6.30 -19.33 -15.92
CA ILE A 245 -7.42 -20.10 -15.38
C ILE A 245 -8.49 -19.16 -14.80
N PHE A 246 -8.06 -18.14 -14.04
CA PHE A 246 -8.97 -17.16 -13.45
C PHE A 246 -9.62 -16.26 -14.51
N THR A 247 -8.90 -15.94 -15.58
CA THR A 247 -9.44 -15.18 -16.72
C THR A 247 -10.53 -15.97 -17.45
N LYS A 248 -10.37 -17.28 -17.63
CA LYS A 248 -11.41 -18.17 -18.19
C LYS A 248 -12.67 -18.22 -17.34
N MET A 249 -12.57 -18.02 -16.02
CA MET A 249 -13.74 -17.93 -15.15
C MET A 249 -14.48 -16.59 -15.27
N ALA A 250 -13.72 -15.50 -15.49
CA ALA A 250 -14.28 -14.15 -15.58
C ALA A 250 -15.00 -13.87 -16.91
N THR A 251 -14.76 -14.68 -17.96
CA THR A 251 -15.46 -14.56 -19.24
C THR A 251 -16.77 -15.36 -19.23
N PRO A 252 -17.94 -14.73 -19.42
CA PRO A 252 -19.19 -15.47 -19.59
C PRO A 252 -19.11 -16.28 -20.88
N HIS A 253 -19.42 -17.59 -20.81
CA HIS A 253 -19.62 -18.42 -22.01
C HIS A 253 -20.70 -17.79 -22.89
N ALA A 254 -20.30 -17.11 -23.96
CA ALA A 254 -21.22 -16.74 -25.03
C ALA A 254 -21.61 -18.02 -25.79
N PRO A 255 -22.90 -18.30 -26.02
CA PRO A 255 -23.30 -19.46 -26.81
C PRO A 255 -22.76 -19.32 -28.23
N SER A 256 -22.24 -20.43 -28.73
CA SER A 256 -21.61 -20.61 -30.04
C SER A 256 -22.45 -20.06 -31.21
N ARG A 257 -22.20 -18.82 -31.62
CA ARG A 257 -22.32 -18.34 -33.01
C ARG A 257 -21.26 -17.26 -33.24
N LEU A 258 -20.20 -17.61 -33.96
CA LEU A 258 -19.16 -16.66 -34.37
C LEU A 258 -19.75 -15.54 -35.25
N PRO A 259 -19.46 -14.25 -34.96
CA PRO A 259 -19.23 -13.28 -36.02
C PRO A 259 -17.77 -13.39 -36.48
N SER A 260 -17.53 -13.06 -37.74
CA SER A 260 -16.31 -13.33 -38.50
C SER A 260 -14.99 -12.86 -37.86
N SER A 261 -13.94 -13.65 -38.10
CA SER A 261 -12.58 -13.60 -37.51
C SER A 261 -11.78 -12.29 -37.67
N LYS A 262 -12.32 -11.30 -38.40
CA LYS A 262 -11.70 -10.00 -38.60
C LYS A 262 -12.04 -9.01 -37.48
N ASN A 263 -13.23 -9.10 -36.91
CA ASN A 263 -13.69 -8.17 -35.87
C ASN A 263 -13.11 -8.48 -34.48
N ILE A 264 -12.88 -9.76 -34.17
CA ILE A 264 -12.34 -10.20 -32.88
C ILE A 264 -10.86 -9.82 -32.74
N LYS A 265 -10.05 -10.02 -33.78
CA LYS A 265 -8.63 -9.60 -33.75
C LYS A 265 -8.49 -8.07 -33.62
N PHE A 266 -9.38 -7.31 -34.25
CA PHE A 266 -9.39 -5.86 -34.12
C PHE A 266 -9.81 -5.42 -32.71
N PHE A 267 -10.83 -6.04 -32.12
CA PHE A 267 -11.32 -5.70 -30.77
C PHE A 267 -10.33 -6.09 -29.66
N THR A 268 -9.70 -7.26 -29.76
CA THR A 268 -8.73 -7.72 -28.75
C THR A 268 -7.44 -6.89 -28.80
N LEU A 269 -6.97 -6.52 -30.00
CA LEU A 269 -5.83 -5.64 -30.15
C LEU A 269 -6.16 -4.22 -29.64
N LEU A 270 -7.37 -3.72 -29.91
CA LEU A 270 -7.82 -2.40 -29.46
C LEU A 270 -8.02 -2.32 -27.94
N LEU A 271 -8.55 -3.38 -27.29
CA LEU A 271 -8.61 -3.48 -25.83
C LEU A 271 -7.22 -3.57 -25.21
N PHE A 272 -6.30 -4.30 -25.82
CA PHE A 272 -4.92 -4.40 -25.34
C PHE A 272 -4.18 -3.05 -25.42
N PHE A 273 -4.35 -2.30 -26.51
CA PHE A 273 -3.77 -0.96 -26.65
C PHE A 273 -4.43 0.06 -25.73
N THR A 274 -5.75 0.04 -25.56
CA THR A 274 -6.44 0.98 -24.66
C THR A 274 -6.14 0.71 -23.18
N PHE A 275 -6.02 -0.56 -22.78
CA PHE A 275 -5.68 -0.91 -21.39
C PHE A 275 -4.23 -0.57 -21.05
N ASN A 276 -3.27 -0.85 -21.94
CA ASN A 276 -1.87 -0.48 -21.74
C ASN A 276 -1.64 1.04 -21.86
N TYR A 277 -2.42 1.75 -22.69
CA TYR A 277 -2.30 3.21 -22.83
C TYR A 277 -2.93 3.96 -21.64
N ILE A 278 -4.05 3.49 -21.10
CA ILE A 278 -4.66 4.06 -19.89
C ILE A 278 -3.74 3.82 -18.67
N TYR A 279 -3.16 2.62 -18.52
CA TYR A 279 -2.20 2.35 -17.46
C TYR A 279 -0.86 3.08 -17.65
N GLY A 280 -0.39 3.24 -18.90
CA GLY A 280 0.79 4.04 -19.21
C GLY A 280 0.61 5.54 -18.92
N CYS A 281 -0.57 6.09 -19.21
CA CYS A 281 -0.92 7.46 -18.84
C CYS A 281 -1.13 7.65 -17.33
N PHE A 282 -1.67 6.65 -16.62
CA PHE A 282 -1.79 6.69 -15.16
C PHE A 282 -0.42 6.58 -14.46
N GLY A 283 0.47 5.71 -14.96
CA GLY A 283 1.82 5.52 -14.43
C GLY A 283 2.73 6.73 -14.65
N CYS A 284 2.69 7.35 -15.83
CA CYS A 284 3.45 8.58 -16.08
C CYS A 284 2.82 9.81 -15.39
N GLY A 285 1.49 9.89 -15.27
CA GLY A 285 0.80 11.04 -14.67
C GLY A 285 0.89 11.13 -13.15
N LEU A 286 0.84 10.00 -12.43
CA LEU A 286 0.95 9.98 -10.97
C LEU A 286 2.39 10.09 -10.45
N LEU A 287 3.37 9.51 -11.15
CA LEU A 287 4.79 9.71 -10.78
C LEU A 287 5.26 11.15 -11.05
N TYR A 288 4.84 11.78 -12.14
CA TYR A 288 5.27 13.16 -12.43
C TYR A 288 4.58 14.21 -11.55
N THR A 289 3.33 14.00 -11.13
CA THR A 289 2.60 14.99 -10.33
C THR A 289 3.08 15.06 -8.88
N GLN A 290 3.65 13.98 -8.34
CA GLN A 290 4.22 14.00 -7.00
C GLN A 290 5.61 14.66 -6.95
N GLU A 291 6.40 14.61 -8.04
CA GLU A 291 7.67 15.33 -8.14
C GLU A 291 7.49 16.82 -8.54
N CYS A 292 6.47 17.15 -9.34
CA CYS A 292 6.27 18.52 -9.85
C CYS A 292 5.72 19.51 -8.81
N VAL A 293 5.00 19.04 -7.79
CA VAL A 293 4.53 19.89 -6.67
C VAL A 293 5.69 20.30 -5.76
N LEU A 294 6.77 19.51 -5.72
CA LEU A 294 7.97 19.81 -4.92
C LEU A 294 8.96 20.78 -5.61
N ALA A 295 8.83 21.02 -6.92
CA ALA A 295 9.91 21.63 -7.73
C ALA A 295 9.62 23.00 -8.37
N GLY A 296 8.48 23.65 -8.09
CA GLY A 296 8.22 25.04 -8.52
C GLY A 296 8.33 25.28 -10.04
N ILE A 297 7.62 24.50 -10.85
CA ILE A 297 7.84 24.45 -12.31
C ILE A 297 7.01 25.48 -13.09
N SER A 298 7.67 26.09 -14.08
CA SER A 298 7.24 27.20 -14.95
C SER A 298 5.99 26.95 -15.81
N LYS A 299 5.36 28.08 -16.20
CA LYS A 299 4.22 28.29 -17.13
C LYS A 299 4.16 27.38 -18.38
N MET A 300 5.30 26.83 -18.82
CA MET A 300 5.43 25.93 -19.96
C MET A 300 4.82 24.53 -19.72
N TYR A 301 4.89 24.00 -18.48
CA TYR A 301 4.35 22.67 -18.16
C TYR A 301 2.82 22.66 -18.09
N THR A 302 2.21 23.75 -17.63
CA THR A 302 0.75 23.97 -17.68
C THR A 302 0.21 23.96 -19.10
N ASP A 303 0.95 24.50 -20.08
CA ASP A 303 0.54 24.50 -21.49
C ASP A 303 0.65 23.10 -22.14
N ILE A 304 1.58 22.26 -21.68
CA ILE A 304 1.70 20.85 -22.10
C ILE A 304 0.53 20.03 -21.55
N ILE A 305 0.23 20.15 -20.25
CA ILE A 305 -0.92 19.46 -19.61
C ILE A 305 -2.25 19.91 -20.25
N ARG A 306 -2.36 21.19 -20.62
CA ARG A 306 -3.51 21.74 -21.37
C ARG A 306 -3.65 21.13 -22.77
N GLY A 307 -2.53 20.93 -23.47
CA GLY A 307 -2.50 20.26 -24.78
C GLY A 307 -2.92 18.80 -24.70
N GLU A 308 -2.38 18.04 -23.74
CA GLU A 308 -2.68 16.63 -23.56
C GLU A 308 -4.13 16.39 -23.14
N SER A 309 -4.69 17.24 -22.28
CA SER A 309 -6.09 17.18 -21.86
C SER A 309 -7.06 17.40 -23.03
N MET A 310 -6.75 18.32 -23.95
CA MET A 310 -7.57 18.54 -25.15
C MET A 310 -7.51 17.36 -26.14
N ILE A 311 -6.35 16.72 -26.24
CA ILE A 311 -6.16 15.51 -27.07
C ILE A 311 -6.99 14.36 -26.49
N ILE A 312 -6.98 14.17 -25.17
CA ILE A 312 -7.78 13.13 -24.48
C ILE A 312 -9.29 13.37 -24.66
N CYS A 313 -9.77 14.62 -24.56
CA CYS A 313 -11.17 14.96 -24.85
C CYS A 313 -11.55 14.72 -26.32
N GLY A 314 -10.62 14.96 -27.26
CA GLY A 314 -10.81 14.67 -28.68
C GLY A 314 -10.94 13.16 -28.94
N PHE A 315 -10.04 12.35 -28.38
CA PHE A 315 -10.05 10.90 -28.55
C PHE A 315 -11.26 10.24 -27.89
N THR A 316 -11.67 10.69 -26.71
CA THR A 316 -12.89 10.18 -26.05
C THR A 316 -14.14 10.50 -26.86
N SER A 317 -14.23 11.69 -27.45
CA SER A 317 -15.34 12.06 -28.34
C SER A 317 -15.40 11.20 -29.61
N ILE A 318 -14.25 10.92 -30.23
CA ILE A 318 -14.14 10.04 -31.40
C ILE A 318 -14.49 8.59 -31.02
N PHE A 319 -14.02 8.13 -29.86
CA PHE A 319 -14.33 6.79 -29.33
C PHE A 319 -15.82 6.61 -29.10
N PHE A 320 -16.49 7.57 -28.45
CA PHE A 320 -17.94 7.55 -28.26
C PHE A 320 -18.71 7.60 -29.60
N ALA A 321 -18.23 8.35 -30.60
CA ALA A 321 -18.83 8.37 -31.93
C ALA A 321 -18.70 7.01 -32.68
N ILE A 322 -17.54 6.35 -32.58
CA ILE A 322 -17.31 5.01 -33.15
C ILE A 322 -18.13 3.96 -32.41
N PHE A 323 -18.22 4.06 -31.08
CA PHE A 323 -19.01 3.15 -30.24
C PHE A 323 -20.52 3.28 -30.52
N LYS A 324 -21.02 4.51 -30.71
CA LYS A 324 -22.39 4.80 -31.17
C LYS A 324 -22.67 4.12 -32.52
N THR A 325 -21.74 4.25 -33.47
CA THR A 325 -21.85 3.66 -34.82
C THR A 325 -21.79 2.12 -34.79
N GLY A 326 -21.01 1.52 -33.88
CA GLY A 326 -20.91 0.07 -33.69
C GLY A 326 -22.15 -0.57 -33.04
N ILE A 327 -22.75 0.11 -32.04
CA ILE A 327 -23.99 -0.36 -31.38
C ILE A 327 -25.21 -0.25 -32.32
N LEU A 328 -25.23 0.79 -33.17
CA LEU A 328 -26.21 0.98 -34.24
C LEU A 328 -26.30 -0.21 -35.21
N GLN A 329 -25.22 -0.99 -35.38
CA GLN A 329 -25.20 -2.17 -36.27
C GLN A 329 -25.70 -3.47 -35.62
N MET A 330 -25.86 -3.53 -34.30
CA MET A 330 -26.05 -4.79 -33.56
C MET A 330 -27.47 -5.02 -33.02
N SER A 331 -28.42 -4.10 -33.18
CA SER A 331 -29.75 -4.19 -32.54
C SER A 331 -30.93 -4.15 -33.53
N ASN A 332 -31.69 -5.24 -33.61
CA ASN A 332 -32.89 -5.37 -34.45
C ASN A 332 -34.18 -4.78 -33.84
N PHE A 333 -34.11 -4.04 -32.73
CA PHE A 333 -35.29 -3.52 -32.02
C PHE A 333 -35.29 -1.99 -31.96
N ARG A 334 -36.20 -1.38 -32.75
CA ARG A 334 -36.24 0.06 -33.05
C ARG A 334 -36.58 0.96 -31.85
N GLU A 335 -37.33 0.47 -30.85
CA GLU A 335 -37.76 1.29 -29.70
C GLU A 335 -36.74 1.29 -28.55
N LEU A 336 -36.11 0.15 -28.26
CA LEU A 336 -35.02 0.06 -27.28
C LEU A 336 -33.79 0.85 -27.76
N HIS A 337 -33.61 0.95 -29.08
CA HIS A 337 -32.55 1.72 -29.73
C HIS A 337 -32.63 3.23 -29.42
N VAL A 338 -33.84 3.80 -29.44
CA VAL A 338 -34.06 5.22 -29.16
C VAL A 338 -33.79 5.52 -27.69
N ILE A 339 -34.26 4.65 -26.79
CA ILE A 339 -34.05 4.81 -25.35
C ILE A 339 -32.58 4.65 -24.98
N MET A 340 -31.89 3.61 -25.49
CA MET A 340 -30.47 3.42 -25.21
C MET A 340 -29.60 4.54 -25.78
N GLY A 341 -29.91 5.02 -27.00
CA GLY A 341 -29.24 6.17 -27.60
C GLY A 341 -29.38 7.44 -26.76
N LEU A 342 -30.61 7.75 -26.33
CA LEU A 342 -30.89 8.87 -25.41
C LEU A 342 -30.15 8.72 -24.08
N THR A 343 -30.13 7.52 -23.48
CA THR A 343 -29.43 7.31 -22.21
C THR A 343 -27.91 7.45 -22.33
N LEU A 344 -27.31 7.01 -23.43
CA LEU A 344 -25.87 7.17 -23.67
C LEU A 344 -25.51 8.62 -23.98
N ASP A 345 -26.35 9.34 -24.73
CA ASP A 345 -26.15 10.76 -24.99
C ASP A 345 -26.27 11.57 -23.69
N ILE A 346 -27.26 11.27 -22.83
CA ILE A 346 -27.42 11.92 -21.51
C ILE A 346 -26.22 11.61 -20.58
N LEU A 347 -25.83 10.34 -20.45
CA LEU A 347 -24.71 9.95 -19.59
C LEU A 347 -23.38 10.50 -20.10
N GLY A 348 -23.16 10.51 -21.42
CA GLY A 348 -21.99 11.10 -22.06
C GLY A 348 -21.91 12.61 -21.84
N SER A 349 -23.04 13.32 -21.98
CA SER A 349 -23.12 14.75 -21.67
C SER A 349 -22.89 15.06 -20.19
N ILE A 350 -23.40 14.24 -19.27
CA ILE A 350 -23.17 14.42 -17.82
C ILE A 350 -21.71 14.18 -17.45
N ALA A 351 -21.10 13.10 -17.97
CA ALA A 351 -19.69 12.80 -17.72
C ALA A 351 -18.78 13.89 -18.30
N CYS A 352 -18.99 14.28 -19.56
CA CYS A 352 -18.25 15.37 -20.20
C CYS A 352 -18.45 16.69 -19.45
N GLY A 353 -19.69 17.02 -19.06
CA GLY A 353 -20.01 18.21 -18.28
C GLY A 353 -19.34 18.23 -16.90
N TYR A 354 -19.33 17.11 -16.19
CA TYR A 354 -18.67 16.97 -14.88
C TYR A 354 -17.14 17.14 -14.97
N TRP A 355 -16.52 16.49 -15.96
CA TRP A 355 -15.07 16.61 -16.17
C TRP A 355 -14.67 18.00 -16.65
N CYS A 356 -15.45 18.61 -17.56
CA CYS A 356 -15.28 20.00 -17.94
C CYS A 356 -15.42 20.95 -16.74
N ALA A 357 -16.41 20.74 -15.86
CA ALA A 357 -16.60 21.55 -14.66
C ALA A 357 -15.46 21.40 -13.65
N ARG A 358 -14.92 20.19 -13.46
CA ARG A 358 -13.75 19.94 -12.60
C ARG A 358 -12.48 20.55 -13.15
N ILE A 359 -12.26 20.46 -14.47
CA ILE A 359 -11.12 21.10 -15.14
C ILE A 359 -11.26 22.63 -15.06
N ILE A 360 -12.46 23.18 -15.27
CA ILE A 360 -12.73 24.62 -15.13
C ILE A 360 -12.56 25.08 -13.67
N GLN A 361 -12.99 24.28 -12.69
CA GLN A 361 -12.79 24.57 -11.26
C GLN A 361 -11.31 24.61 -10.92
N PHE A 362 -10.52 23.66 -11.43
CA PHE A 362 -9.07 23.62 -11.26
C PHE A 362 -8.39 24.82 -11.92
N ILE A 363 -8.78 25.16 -13.15
CA ILE A 363 -8.28 26.34 -13.89
C ILE A 363 -8.67 27.66 -13.20
N LEU A 364 -9.89 27.77 -12.64
CA LEU A 364 -10.39 28.98 -11.96
C LEU A 364 -9.80 29.17 -10.56
N THR A 365 -9.40 28.08 -9.89
CA THR A 365 -8.71 28.16 -8.58
C THR A 365 -7.33 28.79 -8.74
N ASP A 366 -6.71 28.64 -9.92
CA ASP A 366 -5.35 29.11 -10.23
C ASP A 366 -5.32 30.48 -10.97
N LEU A 367 -6.46 31.00 -11.44
CA LEU A 367 -6.55 32.17 -12.33
C LEU A 367 -7.51 33.28 -11.80
N PHE A 368 -7.17 33.91 -10.66
CA PHE A 368 -7.62 35.25 -10.18
C PHE A 368 -8.99 35.47 -9.50
N SER A 369 -8.95 35.75 -8.18
CA SER A 369 -9.22 37.05 -7.50
C SER A 369 -10.14 38.17 -8.08
N ASN A 370 -10.84 38.09 -9.23
CA ASN A 370 -11.63 39.23 -9.71
C ASN A 370 -13.04 38.87 -10.23
N THR A 371 -14.04 39.33 -9.48
CA THR A 371 -15.46 38.91 -9.50
C THR A 371 -16.26 39.36 -10.73
N LEU A 372 -15.81 40.36 -11.49
CA LEU A 372 -16.60 40.95 -12.59
C LEU A 372 -16.54 40.12 -13.89
N THR A 373 -15.39 39.50 -14.17
CA THR A 373 -15.20 38.66 -15.36
C THR A 373 -16.01 37.37 -15.27
N ASN A 374 -16.21 36.86 -14.05
CA ASN A 374 -17.00 35.66 -13.75
C ASN A 374 -18.47 35.80 -14.16
N ILE A 375 -19.08 36.97 -13.98
CA ILE A 375 -20.49 37.19 -14.31
C ILE A 375 -20.69 37.21 -15.84
N ILE A 376 -19.78 37.85 -16.57
CA ILE A 376 -19.86 37.98 -18.03
C ILE A 376 -19.59 36.62 -18.70
N PHE A 377 -18.64 35.83 -18.20
CA PHE A 377 -18.34 34.50 -18.75
C PHE A 377 -19.44 33.48 -18.45
N CYS A 378 -20.03 33.49 -17.24
CA CYS A 378 -21.15 32.63 -16.92
C CYS A 378 -22.38 32.93 -17.81
N ILE A 379 -22.70 34.20 -18.03
CA ILE A 379 -23.83 34.58 -18.90
C ILE A 379 -23.56 34.16 -20.36
N SER A 380 -22.32 34.29 -20.84
CA SER A 380 -21.94 33.91 -22.20
C SER A 380 -21.92 32.39 -22.42
N MET A 381 -21.49 31.61 -21.42
CA MET A 381 -21.52 30.14 -21.47
C MET A 381 -22.93 29.55 -21.40
N VAL A 382 -23.83 30.14 -20.60
CA VAL A 382 -25.24 29.74 -20.58
C VAL A 382 -25.90 30.04 -21.92
N TYR A 383 -25.57 31.16 -22.55
CA TYR A 383 -26.06 31.50 -23.90
C TYR A 383 -25.56 30.53 -24.97
N MET A 384 -24.27 30.15 -24.95
CA MET A 384 -23.70 29.22 -25.93
C MET A 384 -24.23 27.79 -25.78
N THR A 385 -24.43 27.33 -24.55
CA THR A 385 -25.02 26.00 -24.30
C THR A 385 -26.49 25.95 -24.71
N PHE A 386 -27.25 27.04 -24.51
CA PHE A 386 -28.61 27.16 -25.04
C PHE A 386 -28.63 27.17 -26.57
N TYR A 387 -27.70 27.88 -27.21
CA TYR A 387 -27.63 27.98 -28.67
C TYR A 387 -27.25 26.66 -29.33
N ILE A 388 -26.28 25.93 -28.75
CA ILE A 388 -25.86 24.60 -29.23
C ILE A 388 -26.97 23.57 -28.99
N GLY A 389 -27.68 23.65 -27.85
CA GLY A 389 -28.86 22.82 -27.59
C GLY A 389 -29.98 23.05 -28.61
N LEU A 390 -30.23 24.31 -28.97
CA LEU A 390 -31.24 24.67 -29.99
C LEU A 390 -30.84 24.22 -31.40
N LEU A 391 -29.54 24.25 -31.72
CA LEU A 391 -28.97 23.82 -33.01
C LEU A 391 -28.95 22.30 -33.20
N LEU A 392 -29.02 21.54 -32.10
CA LEU A 392 -29.13 20.07 -32.10
C LEU A 392 -30.58 19.57 -32.08
N LEU A 393 -31.55 20.46 -31.83
CA LEU A 393 -32.99 20.16 -31.77
C LEU A 393 -33.76 20.54 -33.05
N CYS A 394 -33.13 21.25 -33.99
CA CYS A 394 -33.55 21.42 -35.38
C CYS A 394 -32.75 20.47 -36.27
#